data_AF-A0A941PN34-F1
#
_entry.id   AF-A0A941PN34-F1
#
_cell.length_a   1.000
_cell.length_b   1.000
_cell.length_c   1.000
_cell.angle_alpha   90.00
_cell.angle_beta   90.00
_cell.angle_gamma   90.00
#
_symmetry.space_group_name_H-M   'P 1'
#
loop_
_entity.id
_entity.type
_entity.pdbx_description
1 polymer ?
#
loop_
_entity_poly.entity_id
_entity_poly.type
_entity_poly.pdbx_seq_one_letter_code
_entity_poly.pdbx_strand_id
1 'polypeptide(L)'
;MAMNGFLPAMFAEMGARRRRMRAAFGDRGQALVEFLVLGGLAVGSLGLLVREGMVRAAPWGLALPFVFVIGFLIIDARRQARIERGADQDKSSARYDWVVLLWSFGCALLGVAAFVLAWTAQPRVAQQEDWQPPRSAVDVDISP
;
A
#
# COMPACT_ATOMS: atom_id res chain seq x y z
N MET A 1 -23.52 -14.57 16.48
CA MET A 1 -24.47 -13.44 16.63
C MET A 1 -23.77 -12.07 16.52
N ALA A 2 -22.84 -11.84 15.56
CA ALA A 2 -21.92 -10.69 15.67
C ALA A 2 -21.45 -10.04 14.34
N MET A 3 -22.24 -10.10 13.25
CA MET A 3 -21.90 -9.34 12.02
C MET A 3 -22.77 -8.09 11.82
N ASN A 4 -24.04 -8.10 12.26
CA ASN A 4 -24.95 -6.95 12.04
C ASN A 4 -24.56 -5.66 12.78
N GLY A 5 -23.76 -5.74 13.85
CA GLY A 5 -23.32 -4.57 14.61
C GLY A 5 -21.91 -4.06 14.27
N PHE A 6 -21.06 -4.89 13.65
CA PHE A 6 -19.65 -4.58 13.42
C PHE A 6 -19.46 -3.40 12.46
N LEU A 7 -20.07 -3.48 11.27
CA LEU A 7 -19.92 -2.44 10.24
C LEU A 7 -20.50 -1.08 10.69
N PRO A 8 -21.71 -1.00 11.26
CA PRO A 8 -22.22 0.25 11.80
C PRO A 8 -21.33 0.85 12.90
N ALA A 9 -20.82 0.02 13.82
CA ALA A 9 -19.92 0.47 14.88
C ALA A 9 -18.57 0.98 14.31
N MET A 10 -18.03 0.28 13.31
CA MET A 10 -16.81 0.70 12.60
C MET A 10 -17.00 2.05 11.91
N PHE A 11 -18.09 2.26 11.16
CA PHE A 11 -18.34 3.55 10.48
C PHE A 11 -18.58 4.68 11.48
N ALA A 12 -19.31 4.43 12.57
CA ALA A 12 -19.49 5.41 13.64
C ALA A 12 -18.14 5.79 14.28
N GLU A 13 -17.27 4.81 14.50
CA GLU A 13 -15.93 5.02 15.04
C GLU A 13 -15.05 5.81 14.07
N MET A 14 -15.09 5.52 12.76
CA MET A 14 -14.37 6.29 11.75
C MET A 14 -14.77 7.77 11.79
N GLY A 15 -16.06 8.06 11.93
CA GLY A 15 -16.57 9.42 12.09
C GLY A 15 -16.08 10.09 13.39
N ALA A 16 -16.10 9.35 14.50
CA ALA A 16 -15.60 9.84 15.79
C ALA A 16 -14.09 10.12 15.76
N ARG A 17 -13.30 9.20 15.20
CA ARG A 17 -11.86 9.37 14.99
C ARG A 17 -11.55 10.57 14.11
N ARG A 18 -12.32 10.80 13.04
CA ARG A 18 -12.14 11.99 12.20
C ARG A 18 -12.31 13.29 13.00
N ARG A 19 -13.32 13.35 13.87
CA ARG A 19 -13.51 14.50 14.79
C ARG A 19 -12.35 14.64 15.79
N ARG A 20 -11.86 13.53 16.35
CA ARG A 20 -10.71 13.55 17.27
C ARG A 20 -9.41 13.98 16.57
N MET A 21 -9.17 13.51 15.34
CA MET A 21 -8.02 13.94 14.54
C MET A 21 -8.11 15.42 14.13
N ARG A 22 -9.30 15.90 13.77
CA ARG A 22 -9.55 17.34 13.56
C ARG A 22 -9.22 18.16 14.79
N ALA A 23 -9.59 17.69 15.99
CA ALA A 23 -9.26 18.38 17.23
C ALA A 23 -7.75 18.38 17.52
N ALA A 24 -7.03 17.30 17.16
CA ALA A 24 -5.60 17.17 17.42
C ALA A 24 -4.71 17.94 16.43
N PHE A 25 -5.04 17.94 15.13
CA PHE A 25 -4.20 18.50 14.06
C PHE A 25 -4.79 19.72 13.35
N GLY A 26 -6.03 20.10 13.69
CA GLY A 26 -6.81 21.07 12.94
C GLY A 26 -7.26 20.54 11.57
N ASP A 27 -8.10 21.32 10.89
CA ASP A 27 -8.62 20.96 9.56
C ASP A 27 -7.53 20.75 8.51
N ARG A 28 -6.53 21.65 8.49
CA ARG A 28 -5.43 21.60 7.51
C ARG A 28 -4.51 20.41 7.74
N GLY A 29 -4.17 20.12 8.99
CA GLY A 29 -3.30 19.00 9.33
C GLY A 29 -3.94 17.66 9.00
N GLN A 30 -5.24 17.51 9.29
CA GLN A 30 -5.97 16.31 8.92
C GLN A 30 -6.04 16.12 7.39
N ALA A 31 -6.31 17.18 6.63
CA ALA A 31 -6.34 17.11 5.17
C ALA A 31 -4.98 16.69 4.58
N LEU A 32 -3.87 17.24 5.12
CA LEU A 32 -2.52 16.85 4.70
C LEU A 32 -2.23 15.38 5.01
N VAL A 33 -2.60 14.89 6.19
CA VAL A 33 -2.42 13.48 6.57
C VAL A 33 -3.23 12.56 5.65
N GLU A 34 -4.51 12.87 5.43
CA GLU A 34 -5.37 12.11 4.52
C GLU A 34 -4.80 12.11 3.09
N PHE A 35 -4.32 13.26 2.62
CA PHE A 35 -3.68 13.40 1.31
C PHE A 35 -2.40 12.58 1.19
N LEU A 36 -1.51 12.62 2.18
CA LEU A 36 -0.25 11.86 2.16
C LEU A 36 -0.50 10.35 2.18
N VAL A 37 -1.47 9.89 2.98
CA VAL A 37 -1.81 8.47 3.07
C VAL A 37 -2.41 7.98 1.75
N LEU A 38 -3.43 8.69 1.23
CA LEU A 38 -4.08 8.32 -0.02
C LEU A 38 -3.14 8.47 -1.21
N GLY A 39 -2.35 9.54 -1.24
CA GLY A 39 -1.35 9.78 -2.27
C GLY A 39 -0.30 8.68 -2.30
N GLY A 40 0.27 8.31 -1.16
CA GLY A 40 1.26 7.23 -1.09
C GLY A 40 0.70 5.87 -1.53
N LEU A 41 -0.52 5.54 -1.11
CA LEU A 41 -1.21 4.32 -1.54
C LEU A 41 -1.53 4.33 -3.04
N ALA A 42 -2.06 5.43 -3.57
CA ALA A 42 -2.41 5.57 -4.98
C ALA A 42 -1.16 5.52 -5.86
N VAL A 43 -0.10 6.24 -5.51
CA VAL A 43 1.18 6.24 -6.24
C VAL A 43 1.81 4.85 -6.19
N GLY A 44 1.83 4.18 -5.03
CA GLY A 44 2.41 2.85 -4.88
C GLY A 44 1.65 1.71 -5.56
N SER A 45 0.35 1.89 -5.82
CA SER A 45 -0.48 0.88 -6.49
C SER A 45 -0.69 1.22 -7.97
N LEU A 46 -1.30 2.36 -8.26
CA LEU A 46 -1.62 2.78 -9.63
C LEU A 46 -0.40 3.32 -10.38
N GLY A 47 0.54 3.96 -9.68
CA GLY A 47 1.76 4.50 -10.30
C GLY A 47 2.64 3.41 -10.94
N LEU A 48 2.51 2.16 -10.50
CA LEU A 48 3.20 1.02 -11.11
C LEU A 48 2.70 0.67 -12.51
N LEU A 49 1.51 1.14 -12.89
CA LEU A 49 0.91 0.92 -14.21
C LEU A 49 1.35 1.94 -15.25
N VAL A 50 2.11 2.97 -14.84
CA VAL A 50 2.50 4.09 -15.72
C VAL A 50 3.52 3.68 -16.78
N ARG A 51 4.36 2.67 -16.49
CA ARG A 51 5.41 2.22 -17.41
C ARG A 51 5.53 0.70 -17.41
N GLU A 52 5.80 0.14 -18.59
CA GLU A 52 6.11 -1.27 -18.74
C GLU A 52 7.31 -1.68 -17.87
N GLY A 53 7.19 -2.82 -17.20
CA GLY A 53 8.24 -3.37 -16.32
C GLY A 53 8.19 -2.88 -14.87
N MET A 54 7.52 -1.77 -14.55
CA MET A 54 7.41 -1.27 -13.17
C MET A 54 6.70 -2.26 -12.24
N VAL A 55 5.60 -2.87 -12.70
CA VAL A 55 4.90 -3.93 -11.96
C VAL A 55 5.81 -5.13 -11.69
N ARG A 56 6.69 -5.50 -12.64
CA ARG A 56 7.62 -6.61 -12.44
C ARG A 56 8.70 -6.28 -11.42
N ALA A 57 9.10 -5.02 -11.31
CA ALA A 57 10.09 -4.55 -10.35
C ALA A 57 9.54 -4.50 -8.91
N ALA A 58 8.29 -4.10 -8.72
CA ALA A 58 7.66 -4.02 -7.39
C ALA A 58 6.22 -4.57 -7.38
N PRO A 59 6.00 -5.88 -7.64
CA PRO A 59 4.65 -6.44 -7.76
C PRO A 59 3.85 -6.35 -6.46
N TRP A 60 4.53 -6.29 -5.32
CA TRP A 60 3.93 -6.13 -4.00
C TRP A 60 3.24 -4.77 -3.81
N GLY A 61 3.59 -3.74 -4.58
CA GLY A 61 2.93 -2.43 -4.48
C GLY A 61 1.45 -2.49 -4.85
N LEU A 62 1.06 -3.40 -5.75
CA LEU A 62 -0.36 -3.65 -6.09
C LEU A 62 -1.16 -4.29 -4.95
N ALA A 63 -0.48 -5.01 -4.05
CA ALA A 63 -1.12 -5.64 -2.91
C ALA A 63 -1.35 -4.66 -1.73
N LEU A 64 -0.71 -3.48 -1.74
CA LEU A 64 -0.76 -2.54 -0.61
C LEU A 64 -2.18 -2.07 -0.22
N PRO A 65 -3.10 -1.76 -1.16
CA PRO A 65 -4.47 -1.38 -0.78
C PRO A 65 -5.17 -2.49 0.01
N PHE A 66 -4.96 -3.76 -0.36
CA PHE A 66 -5.53 -4.91 0.34
C PHE A 66 -4.91 -5.08 1.73
N VAL A 67 -3.58 -4.98 1.82
CA VAL A 67 -2.86 -5.03 3.11
C VAL A 67 -3.36 -3.91 4.03
N PHE A 68 -3.51 -2.69 3.51
CA PHE A 68 -4.02 -1.55 4.27
C PHE A 68 -5.41 -1.85 4.85
N VAL A 69 -6.36 -2.31 4.02
CA VAL A 69 -7.73 -2.63 4.45
C VAL A 69 -7.75 -3.78 5.46
N ILE A 70 -7.04 -4.89 5.18
CA ILE A 70 -7.00 -6.05 6.09
C ILE A 70 -6.41 -5.65 7.44
N GLY A 71 -5.30 -4.90 7.44
CA GLY A 71 -4.69 -4.40 8.67
C GLY A 71 -5.62 -3.49 9.45
N PHE A 72 -6.32 -2.59 8.77
CA PHE A 72 -7.34 -1.73 9.39
C PHE A 72 -8.44 -2.55 10.06
N LEU A 73 -8.99 -3.56 9.37
CA LEU A 73 -10.03 -4.45 9.91
C LEU A 73 -9.54 -5.26 11.13
N ILE A 74 -8.31 -5.78 11.09
CA ILE A 74 -7.72 -6.50 12.21
C ILE A 74 -7.53 -5.58 13.42
N ILE A 75 -7.04 -4.37 13.18
CA ILE A 75 -6.86 -3.37 14.22
C ILE A 75 -8.24 -3.07 14.85
N ASP A 76 -9.28 -2.82 14.05
CA ASP A 76 -10.62 -2.51 14.55
C ASP A 76 -11.26 -3.67 15.32
N ALA A 77 -11.16 -4.89 14.79
CA ALA A 77 -11.63 -6.09 15.48
C ALA A 77 -10.94 -6.27 16.84
N ARG A 78 -9.64 -5.98 16.93
CA ARG A 78 -8.90 -6.02 18.21
C ARG A 78 -9.36 -4.94 19.19
N ARG A 79 -9.77 -3.76 18.71
CA ARG A 79 -10.35 -2.71 19.55
C ARG A 79 -11.70 -3.13 20.10
N GLN A 80 -12.59 -3.60 19.23
CA GLN A 80 -13.94 -4.03 19.64
C GLN A 80 -13.85 -5.18 20.66
N ALA A 81 -13.01 -6.18 20.42
CA ALA A 81 -12.77 -7.27 21.36
C ALA A 81 -12.18 -6.82 22.72
N ARG A 82 -11.45 -5.69 22.78
CA ARG A 82 -10.96 -5.14 24.05
C ARG A 82 -12.06 -4.41 24.81
N ILE A 83 -12.90 -3.65 24.11
CA ILE A 83 -14.03 -2.93 24.70
C ILE A 83 -15.04 -3.94 25.28
N GLU A 84 -15.34 -5.02 24.54
CA GLU A 84 -16.20 -6.11 25.01
C GLU A 84 -15.68 -6.79 26.29
N ARG A 85 -14.37 -6.81 26.50
CA ARG A 85 -13.73 -7.34 27.71
C ARG A 85 -13.70 -6.35 28.88
N GLY A 86 -14.38 -5.21 28.76
CA GLY A 86 -14.49 -4.18 29.81
C GLY A 86 -13.31 -3.20 29.86
N ALA A 87 -12.53 -3.06 28.78
CA ALA A 87 -11.48 -2.05 28.75
C ALA A 87 -12.06 -0.62 28.72
N ASP A 88 -11.38 0.30 29.41
CA ASP A 88 -11.69 1.73 29.42
C ASP A 88 -11.71 2.28 27.98
N GLN A 89 -12.89 2.76 27.55
CA GLN A 89 -13.17 3.15 26.17
C GLN A 89 -12.33 4.35 25.73
N ASP A 90 -12.08 5.30 26.63
CA ASP A 90 -11.37 6.54 26.29
C ASP A 90 -9.88 6.29 26.11
N LYS A 91 -9.26 5.56 27.04
CA LYS A 91 -7.85 5.17 26.95
C LYS A 91 -7.59 4.25 25.75
N SER A 92 -8.52 3.35 25.47
CA SER A 92 -8.42 2.43 24.34
C SER A 92 -8.53 3.17 23.01
N SER A 93 -9.34 4.23 22.93
CA SER A 93 -9.55 5.01 21.70
C SER A 93 -8.34 5.85 21.32
N ALA A 94 -7.68 6.53 22.27
CA ALA A 94 -6.49 7.34 21.96
C ALA A 94 -5.30 6.50 21.46
N ARG A 95 -5.02 5.37 22.14
CA ARG A 95 -3.96 4.45 21.71
C ARG A 95 -4.26 3.86 20.34
N TYR A 96 -5.53 3.53 20.11
CA TYR A 96 -5.99 2.98 18.83
C TYR A 96 -5.84 3.97 17.68
N ASP A 97 -6.23 5.23 17.89
CA ASP A 97 -6.12 6.28 16.87
C ASP A 97 -4.67 6.42 16.38
N TRP A 98 -3.70 6.35 17.30
CA TRP A 98 -2.27 6.34 16.99
C TRP A 98 -1.82 5.09 16.24
N VAL A 99 -2.28 3.90 16.65
CA VAL A 99 -1.96 2.65 15.96
C VAL A 99 -2.45 2.69 14.51
N VAL A 100 -3.70 3.14 14.29
CA VAL A 100 -4.23 3.24 12.93
C VAL A 100 -3.50 4.33 12.13
N LEU A 101 -3.14 5.45 12.75
CA LEU A 101 -2.37 6.50 12.09
C LEU A 101 -1.00 5.97 11.64
N LEU A 102 -0.27 5.29 12.52
CA LEU A 102 1.05 4.72 12.23
C LEU A 102 0.95 3.62 11.17
N TRP A 103 -0.06 2.76 11.25
CA TRP A 103 -0.34 1.76 10.22
C TRP A 103 -0.58 2.41 8.85
N SER A 104 -1.42 3.45 8.82
CA SER A 104 -1.76 4.16 7.59
C SER A 104 -0.54 4.83 6.96
N PHE A 105 0.27 5.51 7.77
CA PHE A 105 1.52 6.10 7.33
C PHE A 105 2.54 5.04 6.87
N GLY A 106 2.64 3.92 7.58
CA GLY A 106 3.50 2.81 7.20
C GLY A 106 3.14 2.26 5.82
N CYS A 107 1.85 2.01 5.56
CA CYS A 107 1.37 1.57 4.24
C CYS A 107 1.64 2.62 3.15
N ALA A 108 1.45 3.91 3.45
CA ALA A 108 1.71 4.97 2.50
C ALA A 108 3.20 5.09 2.13
N LEU A 109 4.08 5.01 3.13
CA LEU A 109 5.54 4.99 2.94
C LEU A 109 5.98 3.77 2.13
N LEU A 110 5.41 2.59 2.42
CA LEU A 110 5.64 1.39 1.62
C LEU A 110 5.16 1.58 0.17
N GLY A 111 4.04 2.28 -0.04
CA GLY A 111 3.57 2.63 -1.38
C GLY A 111 4.55 3.52 -2.14
N VAL A 112 5.02 4.59 -1.51
CA VAL A 112 6.04 5.46 -2.10
C VAL A 112 7.32 4.66 -2.39
N ALA A 113 7.75 3.79 -1.47
CA ALA A 113 8.93 2.95 -1.66
C ALA A 113 8.77 1.99 -2.85
N ALA A 114 7.59 1.35 -3.01
CA ALA A 114 7.30 0.49 -4.17
C ALA A 114 7.47 1.26 -5.47
N PHE A 115 6.89 2.46 -5.54
CA PHE A 115 6.96 3.32 -6.70
C PHE A 115 8.40 3.76 -7.01
N VAL A 116 9.15 4.24 -6.00
CA VAL A 116 10.55 4.68 -6.18
C VAL A 116 11.43 3.51 -6.65
N LEU A 117 11.26 2.32 -6.08
CA LEU A 117 12.01 1.13 -6.50
C LEU A 117 11.67 0.73 -7.93
N ALA A 118 10.39 0.75 -8.29
CA ALA A 118 9.96 0.45 -9.65
C ALA A 118 10.42 1.50 -10.67
N TRP A 119 10.46 2.77 -10.27
CA TRP A 119 10.87 3.88 -11.13
C TRP A 119 12.39 3.88 -11.38
N THR A 120 13.16 3.54 -10.36
CA THR A 120 14.63 3.49 -10.43
C THR A 120 15.16 2.15 -10.95
N ALA A 121 14.30 1.13 -11.06
CA ALA A 121 14.66 -0.12 -11.70
C ALA A 121 15.01 0.13 -13.18
N GLN A 122 16.27 -0.17 -13.53
CA GLN A 122 16.70 -0.14 -14.93
C GLN A 122 15.84 -1.14 -15.72
N PRO A 123 15.34 -0.75 -16.91
CA PRO A 123 14.73 -1.72 -17.80
C PRO A 123 15.77 -2.80 -18.09
N ARG A 124 15.52 -4.03 -17.64
CA ARG A 124 16.30 -5.16 -18.12
C ARG A 124 16.06 -5.19 -19.61
N VAL A 125 17.09 -4.80 -20.38
CA VAL A 125 17.12 -5.01 -21.82
C VAL A 125 16.78 -6.48 -21.99
N ALA A 126 15.65 -6.78 -22.65
CA ALA A 126 15.39 -8.15 -23.03
C ALA A 126 16.66 -8.60 -23.76
N GLN A 127 17.35 -9.62 -23.26
CA GLN A 127 18.38 -10.26 -24.06
C GLN A 127 17.63 -10.74 -25.28
N GLN A 128 17.69 -9.97 -26.37
CA GLN A 128 17.47 -10.54 -27.68
C GLN A 128 18.47 -11.67 -27.72
N GLU A 129 17.97 -12.90 -27.69
CA GLU A 129 18.69 -14.01 -28.29
C GLU A 129 18.87 -13.60 -29.74
N ASP A 130 19.89 -12.78 -29.99
CA ASP A 130 20.48 -12.57 -31.30
C ASP A 130 20.95 -13.97 -31.66
N TRP A 131 20.06 -14.71 -32.32
CA TRP A 131 20.42 -15.97 -32.91
C TRP A 131 21.55 -15.64 -33.89
N GLN A 132 22.78 -15.93 -33.47
CA GLN A 132 23.93 -15.85 -34.35
C GLN A 132 24.03 -17.20 -35.04
N PRO A 133 23.97 -17.26 -36.38
CA PRO A 133 24.18 -18.51 -37.08
C PRO A 133 25.52 -19.11 -36.64
N PRO A 134 25.60 -20.43 -36.38
CA PRO A 134 26.87 -21.08 -36.09
C PRO A 134 27.83 -20.82 -37.25
N ARG A 135 29.12 -20.56 -36.95
CA ARG A 135 30.14 -20.22 -37.96
C ARG A 135 30.23 -21.25 -39.09
N SER A 136 29.85 -22.50 -38.84
CA SER A 136 29.75 -23.57 -39.83
C SER A 136 28.66 -23.38 -40.90
N ALA A 137 27.76 -22.40 -40.74
CA ALA A 137 26.72 -22.09 -41.73
C ALA A 137 27.15 -21.01 -42.75
N VAL A 138 28.34 -20.42 -42.60
CA VAL A 138 28.83 -19.30 -43.44
C VAL A 138 30.24 -19.57 -44.01
N ASP A 139 30.72 -20.82 -44.01
CA ASP A 139 31.87 -21.20 -44.84
C ASP A 139 31.36 -21.71 -46.19
N VAL A 140 31.06 -20.78 -47.10
CA VAL A 140 31.01 -21.10 -48.53
C VAL A 140 32.41 -20.84 -49.05
N ASP A 141 33.22 -21.90 -49.05
CA ASP A 141 34.55 -21.92 -49.66
C ASP A 141 34.36 -21.85 -51.18
N ILE A 142 34.26 -20.64 -51.73
CA ILE A 142 34.23 -20.41 -53.19
C ILE A 142 35.68 -20.51 -53.68
N SER A 143 36.13 -21.73 -53.97
CA SER A 143 37.35 -21.93 -54.74
C SER A 143 37.12 -21.50 -56.20
N PRO A 144 38.06 -20.77 -56.83
CA PRO A 144 37.94 -20.28 -58.21
C PRO A 144 37.92 -21.39 -59.26
#